data_AF-A0A1E3X9P5-F1
#
_entry.id   AF-A0A1E3X9P5-F1
#
_cell.length_a   1.000
_cell.length_b   1.000
_cell.length_c   1.000
_cell.angle_alpha   90.00
_cell.angle_beta   90.00
_cell.angle_gamma   90.00
#
_symmetry.space_group_name_H-M   'P 1'
#
loop_
_entity.id
_entity.type
_entity.pdbx_description
1 polymer ?
#
loop_
_entity_poly.entity_id
_entity_poly.type
_entity_poly.pdbx_seq_one_letter_code
_entity_poly.pdbx_strand_id
1 'polypeptide(L)'
;MITRVIDEVIRNYKMEKSTLLQRKRHISFEARDVGMYILKMYTGLKNKAIGEIFGVSLSAVNKAALRVSIQRRKQKGLGERIEKIAYSAFKV
;
A
#
# COMPACT_ATOMS: atom_id res chain seq x y z
N MET A 1 -4.42 -10.77 -8.04
CA MET A 1 -3.49 -9.63 -8.12
C MET A 1 -3.58 -8.73 -6.87
N ILE A 2 -4.73 -8.13 -6.56
CA ILE A 2 -4.93 -7.28 -5.37
C ILE A 2 -4.61 -8.03 -4.07
N THR A 3 -5.13 -9.24 -3.91
CA THR A 3 -4.86 -10.12 -2.76
C THR A 3 -3.37 -10.39 -2.58
N ARG A 4 -2.63 -10.67 -3.66
CA ARG A 4 -1.17 -10.89 -3.60
C ARG A 4 -0.42 -9.66 -3.08
N VAL A 5 -0.78 -8.46 -3.54
CA VAL A 5 -0.19 -7.21 -3.04
C VAL A 5 -0.46 -7.05 -1.55
N ILE A 6 -1.70 -7.26 -1.12
CA ILE A 6 -2.09 -7.17 0.30
C ILE A 6 -1.31 -8.18 1.15
N ASP A 7 -1.23 -9.43 0.71
CA ASP A 7 -0.52 -10.49 1.43
C ASP A 7 0.98 -10.17 1.52
N GLU A 8 1.59 -9.61 0.47
CA GLU A 8 2.99 -9.21 0.52
C GLU A 8 3.28 -8.01 1.42
N VAL A 9 2.37 -7.04 1.46
CA VAL A 9 2.47 -5.92 2.40
C VAL A 9 2.40 -6.44 3.84
N ILE A 10 1.43 -7.31 4.14
CA ILE A 10 1.26 -7.96 5.46
C ILE A 10 2.53 -8.70 5.86
N ARG A 11 3.11 -9.50 4.95
CA ARG A 11 4.36 -10.24 5.18
C ARG A 11 5.54 -9.33 5.47
N ASN A 12 5.75 -8.27 4.68
CA ASN A 12 6.89 -7.37 4.84
C ASN A 12 6.79 -6.48 6.09
N TYR A 13 5.57 -6.17 6.53
CA TYR A 13 5.33 -5.35 7.72
C TYR A 13 5.01 -6.16 8.98
N LYS A 14 5.00 -7.51 8.90
CA LYS A 14 4.72 -8.43 10.01
C LYS A 14 3.45 -8.05 10.78
N MET A 15 2.37 -7.79 10.05
CA MET A 15 1.10 -7.33 10.62
C MET A 15 -0.06 -8.21 10.17
N GLU A 16 -1.16 -8.21 10.92
CA GLU A 16 -2.35 -8.96 10.51
C GLU A 16 -3.14 -8.25 9.38
N LYS A 17 -3.82 -9.06 8.55
CA LYS A 17 -4.71 -8.57 7.49
C LYS A 17 -5.84 -7.71 8.02
N SER A 18 -6.46 -8.14 9.12
CA SER A 18 -7.47 -7.41 9.87
C SER A 18 -6.96 -6.00 10.21
N THR A 19 -5.75 -5.92 10.75
CA THR A 19 -5.08 -4.67 11.10
C THR A 19 -4.83 -3.81 9.87
N LEU A 20 -4.38 -4.35 8.74
CA LEU A 20 -4.14 -3.55 7.53
C LEU A 20 -5.42 -2.96 6.92
N LEU A 21 -6.54 -3.65 7.04
CA LEU A 21 -7.83 -3.26 6.46
C LEU A 21 -8.77 -2.53 7.45
N GLN A 22 -8.41 -2.46 8.74
CA GLN A 22 -9.24 -1.83 9.77
C GLN A 22 -9.35 -0.31 9.62
N ARG A 23 -10.55 0.26 9.64
CA ARG A 23 -10.76 1.71 9.52
C ARG A 23 -10.10 2.57 10.63
N LYS A 24 -9.61 1.97 11.73
CA LYS A 24 -9.09 2.69 12.91
C LYS A 24 -7.77 3.43 12.63
N ARG A 25 -7.59 4.57 13.31
CA ARG A 25 -6.51 5.57 13.18
C ARG A 25 -5.12 5.13 13.65
N HIS A 26 -4.99 3.98 14.33
CA HIS A 26 -3.77 3.58 15.07
C HIS A 26 -2.84 2.61 14.35
N ILE A 27 -3.07 2.35 13.06
CA ILE A 27 -2.19 1.49 12.28
C ILE A 27 -0.99 2.32 11.81
N SER A 28 0.18 1.69 11.71
CA SER A 28 1.32 2.22 10.97
C SER A 28 0.83 2.75 9.60
N PHE A 29 0.81 4.08 9.46
CA PHE A 29 0.40 4.75 8.24
C PHE A 29 1.18 4.23 7.03
N GLU A 30 2.43 3.81 7.24
CA GLU A 30 3.32 3.39 6.18
C GLU A 30 2.84 2.12 5.46
N ALA A 31 2.50 1.05 6.18
CA ALA A 31 2.13 -0.22 5.54
C ALA A 31 0.88 -0.06 4.64
N ARG A 32 -0.12 0.64 5.15
CA ARG A 32 -1.35 0.92 4.41
C ARG A 32 -1.08 1.86 3.24
N ASP A 33 -0.34 2.94 3.45
CA ASP A 33 -0.05 3.91 2.40
C ASP A 33 0.78 3.24 1.29
N VAL A 34 1.72 2.34 1.62
CA VAL A 34 2.48 1.52 0.68
C VAL A 34 1.57 0.59 -0.12
N GLY A 35 0.64 -0.11 0.54
CA GLY A 35 -0.34 -0.96 -0.13
C GLY A 35 -1.19 -0.17 -1.15
N MET A 36 -1.69 1.00 -0.75
CA MET A 36 -2.43 1.90 -1.65
C MET A 36 -1.56 2.38 -2.82
N TYR A 37 -0.31 2.76 -2.53
CA TYR A 37 0.63 3.23 -3.53
C TYR A 37 0.92 2.16 -4.58
N ILE A 38 1.21 0.93 -4.17
CA ILE A 38 1.53 -0.17 -5.09
C ILE A 38 0.31 -0.49 -5.97
N LEU A 39 -0.89 -0.61 -5.39
CA LEU A 39 -2.09 -0.82 -6.20
C LEU A 39 -2.28 0.30 -7.22
N LYS A 40 -2.15 1.56 -6.80
CA LYS A 40 -2.30 2.71 -7.70
C LYS A 40 -1.29 2.69 -8.85
N MET A 41 -0.02 2.37 -8.57
CA MET A 41 1.05 2.47 -9.55
C MET A 41 1.12 1.26 -10.51
N TYR A 42 0.77 0.07 -10.05
CA TYR A 42 1.05 -1.17 -10.78
C TYR A 42 -0.20 -1.90 -11.28
N THR A 43 -1.42 -1.49 -10.88
CA THR A 43 -2.66 -2.21 -11.29
C THR A 43 -3.62 -1.39 -12.15
N GLY A 44 -3.37 -0.08 -12.32
CA GLY A 44 -4.30 0.81 -13.04
C GLY A 44 -5.64 1.04 -12.34
N LEU A 45 -5.82 0.56 -11.10
CA LEU A 45 -7.06 0.73 -10.35
C LEU A 45 -7.37 2.21 -10.09
N LYS A 46 -8.65 2.56 -10.23
CA LYS A 46 -9.15 3.88 -9.83
C LYS A 46 -9.05 4.05 -8.32
N ASN A 47 -8.73 5.27 -7.87
CA ASN A 47 -8.63 5.60 -6.45
C ASN A 47 -9.88 5.22 -5.63
N LYS A 48 -11.07 5.29 -6.25
CA LYS A 48 -12.33 4.86 -5.60
C LYS A 48 -12.29 3.39 -5.22
N ALA A 49 -11.91 2.51 -6.14
CA ALA A 49 -11.79 1.07 -5.90
C ALA A 49 -10.71 0.75 -4.85
N ILE A 50 -9.58 1.46 -4.89
CA ILE A 50 -8.54 1.33 -3.86
C ILE A 50 -9.09 1.77 -2.49
N GLY A 51 -9.85 2.85 -2.45
CA GLY A 51 -10.48 3.34 -1.21
C GLY A 51 -11.46 2.33 -0.62
N GLU A 52 -12.26 1.68 -1.46
CA GLU A 52 -13.19 0.61 -1.05
C GLU A 52 -12.44 -0.57 -0.41
N ILE A 53 -11.31 -1.00 -0.98
CA ILE A 53 -10.47 -2.08 -0.44
C ILE A 53 -9.96 -1.75 0.97
N PHE A 54 -9.52 -0.52 1.20
CA PHE A 54 -8.92 -0.09 2.47
C PHE A 54 -9.90 0.60 3.43
N GLY A 55 -11.18 0.72 3.06
CA GLY A 55 -12.19 1.42 3.86
C GLY A 55 -11.93 2.93 4.03
N VAL A 56 -11.30 3.58 3.04
CA VAL A 56 -10.95 5.01 3.05
C VAL A 56 -11.54 5.77 1.86
N SER A 57 -11.57 7.10 1.93
CA SER A 57 -12.01 7.92 0.80
C SER A 57 -10.98 7.93 -0.34
N LEU A 58 -11.44 8.21 -1.57
CA LEU A 58 -10.56 8.39 -2.73
C LEU A 58 -9.48 9.46 -2.49
N SER A 59 -9.80 10.51 -1.73
CA SER A 59 -8.88 11.58 -1.38
C SER A 59 -7.80 11.12 -0.43
N ALA A 60 -8.13 10.20 0.50
CA ALA A 60 -7.14 9.58 1.37
C ALA A 60 -6.15 8.72 0.56
N VAL A 61 -6.63 7.98 -0.44
CA VAL A 61 -5.77 7.22 -1.37
C VAL A 61 -4.78 8.13 -2.09
N ASN A 62 -5.24 9.26 -2.62
CA ASN A 62 -4.35 10.23 -3.28
C ASN A 62 -3.28 10.79 -2.33
N LYS A 63 -3.67 11.15 -1.10
CA LYS A 63 -2.74 11.67 -0.09
C LYS A 63 -1.71 10.62 0.33
N ALA A 64 -2.15 9.37 0.55
CA ALA A 64 -1.29 8.24 0.87
C ALA A 64 -0.26 7.98 -0.24
N ALA A 65 -0.71 7.91 -1.49
CA ALA A 65 0.17 7.69 -2.63
C ALA A 65 1.19 8.83 -2.81
N LEU A 66 0.76 10.09 -2.63
CA LEU A 66 1.66 11.24 -2.68
C LEU A 66 2.71 11.17 -1.57
N ARG A 67 2.29 10.88 -0.33
CA ARG A 67 3.19 10.74 0.81
C ARG A 67 4.27 9.69 0.56
N VAL A 68 3.87 8.50 0.11
CA VAL A 68 4.82 7.41 -0.21
C VAL A 68 5.74 7.81 -1.35
N SER A 69 5.24 8.49 -2.39
CA SER A 69 6.06 8.95 -3.52
C SER A 69 7.17 9.92 -3.10
N ILE A 70 6.91 10.77 -2.10
CA ILE A 70 7.89 11.70 -1.53
C ILE A 70 8.85 10.94 -0.61
N GLN A 71 8.32 10.10 0.28
CA GLN A 71 9.12 9.36 1.25
C GLN A 71 10.08 8.38 0.57
N ARG A 72 9.66 7.65 -0.47
CA ARG A 72 10.51 6.69 -1.19
C ARG A 72 11.72 7.34 -1.87
N ARG A 73 11.64 8.64 -2.21
CA ARG A 73 12.76 9.40 -2.77
C ARG A 73 13.78 9.82 -1.71
N LYS A 74 13.31 10.00 -0.47
CA LYS A 74 14.13 10.45 0.66
C LYS A 74 14.74 9.28 1.44
N GLN A 75 14.05 8.14 1.48
CA GLN A 75 14.42 6.98 2.28
C GLN A 75 14.69 5.79 1.36
N LYS A 76 15.96 5.49 1.14
CA LYS A 76 16.40 4.38 0.27
C LYS A 76 15.75 3.04 0.68
N GLY A 77 15.71 2.74 1.98
CA GLY A 77 15.12 1.50 2.49
C GLY A 77 13.61 1.35 2.22
N LEU A 78 12.87 2.47 2.15
CA LEU A 78 11.46 2.43 1.76
C LEU A 78 11.30 2.14 0.26
N GLY A 79 12.14 2.74 -0.58
CA GLY A 79 12.17 2.48 -2.02
C GLY A 79 12.43 1.00 -2.32
N GLU A 80 13.49 0.44 -1.75
CA GLU A 80 13.85 -0.97 -1.89
C GLU A 80 12.73 -1.91 -1.40
N ARG A 81 12.07 -1.57 -0.29
CA ARG A 81 10.95 -2.35 0.23
C ARG A 81 9.76 -2.34 -0.73
N ILE A 82 9.40 -1.19 -1.28
CA ILE A 82 8.29 -1.06 -2.25
C ILE A 82 8.60 -1.89 -3.50
N GLU A 83 9.83 -1.78 -4.02
CA GLU A 83 10.26 -2.55 -5.19
C GLU A 83 10.21 -4.05 -4.93
N LYS A 84 10.70 -4.50 -3.76
CA LYS A 84 10.61 -5.90 -3.34
C LYS A 84 9.17 -6.41 -3.29
N ILE A 85 8.26 -5.64 -2.67
CA ILE A 85 6.84 -6.02 -2.58
C ILE A 85 6.21 -6.07 -3.97
N ALA A 86 6.42 -5.06 -4.80
CA ALA A 86 5.88 -5.00 -6.15
C ALA A 86 6.40 -6.17 -7.00
N TYR A 87 7.70 -6.41 -7.00
CA TYR A 87 8.31 -7.52 -7.74
C TYR A 87 7.73 -8.87 -7.31
N SER A 88 7.61 -9.13 -5.99
CA SER A 88 7.02 -10.37 -5.48
C SER A 88 5.54 -10.54 -5.85
N ALA A 89 4.77 -9.44 -5.81
CA ALA A 89 3.33 -9.48 -6.06
C ALA A 89 2.96 -9.65 -7.55
N PHE A 90 3.81 -9.17 -8.47
CA PHE A 90 3.51 -9.11 -9.91
C PHE A 90 4.37 -10.04 -10.79
N LYS A 91 5.52 -10.55 -10.33
CA LYS A 91 6.38 -11.45 -11.12
C LYS A 91 6.01 -12.93 -10.96
N VAL A 92 4.71 -13.25 -11.04
CA VAL A 92 4.20 -14.64 -11.08
C VAL A 92 3.52 -14.86 -12.41
#